data_AF-A0A918YEE6-F1
#
_entry.id   AF-A0A918YEE6-F1
#
_cell.length_a   1.000
_cell.length_b   1.000
_cell.length_c   1.000
_cell.angle_alpha   90.00
_cell.angle_beta   90.00
_cell.angle_gamma   90.00
#
_symmetry.space_group_name_H-M   'P 1'
#
loop_
_entity.id
_entity.type
_entity.pdbx_description
1 polymer ?
#
loop_
_entity_poly.entity_id
_entity_poly.type
_entity_poly.pdbx_seq_one_letter_code
_entity_poly.pdbx_strand_id
1 'polypeptide(L)'
;MTATPAEITTSTPAEDPAGTAPATVDAWTGFRSGRWRDTIDVRDFIQSNYTLYEVDASILSGPTERTTRVWEKLLAMFPEEIERSIHDVDVSTPSRIDAFAPGCIDPDLDLIVGLQTDAPLKRAIMPNGGWRMIEGALKAYGPDPAVREIYTKLRKTLNDGVFDAHTSEIRACRSSGIITGLPDAYGRGRIIGDYRRALYGVDRLVAAKKAVMVLLGTEPLTVQLIQEREETSEQIRALEELKSMALSYDYDISGPPAPAAKPSSGCTSPTSAGRASALSVAKLPYGDAEDGVSLTGTITPDALGRTPEERIANLSGVLDGFTASDGFHMNVNVLDEATLQDAMEPPEKYPRLTIKVSGYAVNFIRLTREQLDVINRTFHGSL
;
A
#
# COMPACT_ATOMS: atom_id res chain seq x y z
N MET A 1 -47.19 57.60 -53.70
CA MET A 1 -47.06 56.18 -53.30
C MET A 1 -45.83 56.08 -52.41
N THR A 2 -46.04 56.32 -51.12
CA THR A 2 -44.99 56.50 -50.11
C THR A 2 -44.98 55.27 -49.22
N ALA A 3 -43.86 54.55 -49.23
CA ALA A 3 -43.63 53.32 -48.50
C ALA A 3 -43.64 53.57 -46.99
N THR A 4 -44.37 52.73 -46.27
CA THR A 4 -44.45 52.70 -44.80
C THR A 4 -43.12 52.17 -44.21
N PRO A 5 -42.58 52.76 -43.13
CA PRO A 5 -41.37 52.27 -42.47
C PRO A 5 -41.69 51.05 -41.58
N ALA A 6 -40.83 50.03 -41.64
CA ALA A 6 -40.89 48.87 -40.74
C ALA A 6 -40.32 49.23 -39.36
N GLU A 7 -41.11 49.01 -38.31
CA GLU A 7 -40.69 49.12 -36.91
C GLU A 7 -39.71 48.00 -36.56
N ILE A 8 -38.53 48.38 -36.08
CA ILE A 8 -37.54 47.49 -35.46
C ILE A 8 -37.94 47.36 -33.99
N THR A 9 -38.55 46.24 -33.62
CA THR A 9 -38.73 45.83 -32.22
C THR A 9 -37.62 44.86 -31.84
N THR A 10 -36.82 45.25 -30.85
CA THR A 10 -35.78 44.43 -30.21
C THR A 10 -36.44 43.30 -29.42
N SER A 11 -36.39 42.07 -29.93
CA SER A 11 -36.68 40.87 -29.16
C SER A 11 -35.44 40.44 -28.38
N THR A 12 -35.53 40.50 -27.05
CA THR A 12 -34.67 39.75 -26.13
C THR A 12 -34.61 38.28 -26.58
N PRO A 13 -33.43 37.65 -26.71
CA PRO A 13 -33.35 36.22 -27.04
C PRO A 13 -34.09 35.43 -25.96
N ALA A 14 -35.04 34.61 -26.39
CA ALA A 14 -35.68 33.64 -25.52
C ALA A 14 -34.61 32.76 -24.89
N GLU A 15 -34.70 32.57 -23.57
CA GLU A 15 -33.93 31.57 -22.85
C GLU A 15 -34.11 30.22 -23.56
N ASP A 16 -33.01 29.69 -24.09
CA ASP A 16 -32.92 28.29 -24.49
C ASP A 16 -33.36 27.46 -23.26
N PRO A 17 -34.35 26.55 -23.40
CA PRO A 17 -34.74 25.72 -22.28
C PRO A 17 -33.52 24.87 -21.94
N ALA A 18 -33.01 25.09 -20.72
CA ALA A 18 -31.88 24.40 -20.14
C ALA A 18 -31.85 22.94 -20.60
N GLY A 19 -30.83 22.61 -21.40
CA GLY A 19 -30.50 21.24 -21.72
C GLY A 19 -30.51 20.46 -20.43
N THR A 20 -31.44 19.51 -20.32
CA THR A 20 -31.62 18.69 -19.13
C THR A 20 -30.29 18.00 -18.88
N ALA A 21 -29.57 18.43 -17.84
CA ALA A 21 -28.37 17.74 -17.38
C ALA A 21 -28.75 16.26 -17.21
N PRO A 22 -27.96 15.31 -17.74
CA PRO A 22 -28.28 13.89 -17.63
C PRO A 22 -28.53 13.58 -16.15
N ALA A 23 -29.68 12.99 -15.85
CA ALA A 23 -30.06 12.64 -14.49
C ALA A 23 -28.90 11.85 -13.86
N THR A 24 -28.27 12.42 -12.84
CA THR A 24 -27.21 11.75 -12.10
C THR A 24 -27.82 10.51 -11.46
N VAL A 25 -27.51 9.34 -12.03
CA VAL A 25 -27.93 8.07 -11.45
C VAL A 25 -27.30 8.00 -10.06
N ASP A 26 -28.13 7.96 -9.02
CA ASP A 26 -27.66 7.82 -7.64
C ASP A 26 -26.82 6.54 -7.53
N ALA A 27 -25.53 6.71 -7.21
CA ALA A 27 -24.55 5.65 -6.98
C ALA A 27 -25.03 4.57 -5.99
N TRP A 28 -25.97 4.92 -5.11
CA TRP A 28 -26.48 4.04 -4.08
C TRP A 28 -27.85 3.43 -4.37
N THR A 29 -28.33 3.59 -5.61
CA THR A 29 -29.59 2.97 -6.07
C THR A 29 -29.56 1.46 -5.83
N GLY A 30 -30.61 0.94 -5.18
CA GLY A 30 -30.77 -0.49 -4.90
C GLY A 30 -30.16 -0.99 -3.60
N PHE A 31 -29.36 -0.18 -2.88
CA PHE A 31 -28.91 -0.53 -1.54
C PHE A 31 -29.94 -0.18 -0.47
N ARG A 32 -30.05 -1.06 0.53
CA ARG A 32 -30.79 -0.81 1.77
C ARG A 32 -30.13 0.35 2.52
N SER A 33 -30.94 1.34 2.87
CA SER A 33 -30.51 2.50 3.65
C SER A 33 -30.11 2.09 5.07
N GLY A 34 -29.21 2.86 5.67
CA GLY A 34 -28.73 2.70 7.04
C GLY A 34 -28.00 3.97 7.48
N ARG A 35 -27.35 3.92 8.65
CA ARG A 35 -26.55 5.04 9.17
C ARG A 35 -25.43 5.45 8.22
N TRP A 36 -24.94 4.48 7.43
CA TRP A 36 -23.94 4.70 6.39
C TRP A 36 -24.35 5.76 5.34
N ARG A 37 -25.64 6.09 5.20
CA ARG A 37 -26.06 7.18 4.30
C ARG A 37 -25.71 8.56 4.84
N ASP A 38 -25.68 8.72 6.15
CA ASP A 38 -25.51 10.00 6.83
C ASP A 38 -24.08 10.17 7.38
N THR A 39 -23.42 9.07 7.75
CA THR A 39 -22.05 9.08 8.30
C THR A 39 -21.10 8.18 7.51
N ILE A 40 -19.79 8.34 7.71
CA ILE A 40 -18.79 7.43 7.13
C ILE A 40 -18.79 6.12 7.92
N ASP A 41 -19.69 5.20 7.57
CA ASP A 41 -19.86 3.90 8.24
C ASP A 41 -19.91 2.73 7.23
N VAL A 42 -18.73 2.27 6.80
CA VAL A 42 -18.60 1.14 5.87
C VAL A 42 -19.15 -0.16 6.47
N ARG A 43 -19.09 -0.32 7.80
CA ARG A 43 -19.56 -1.53 8.47
C ARG A 43 -21.09 -1.64 8.37
N ASP A 44 -21.79 -0.55 8.66
CA ASP A 44 -23.24 -0.47 8.55
C ASP A 44 -23.70 -0.69 7.09
N PHE A 45 -22.97 -0.16 6.10
CA PHE A 45 -23.21 -0.46 4.68
C PHE A 45 -23.13 -1.97 4.40
N ILE A 46 -22.04 -2.62 4.80
CA ILE A 46 -21.83 -4.06 4.56
C ILE A 46 -22.92 -4.88 5.23
N GLN A 47 -23.15 -4.70 6.53
CA GLN A 47 -24.13 -5.47 7.29
C GLN A 47 -25.55 -5.32 6.73
N SER A 48 -25.89 -4.14 6.20
CA SER A 48 -27.22 -3.89 5.62
C SER A 48 -27.39 -4.51 4.23
N ASN A 49 -26.30 -4.75 3.48
CA ASN A 49 -26.37 -5.00 2.04
C ASN A 49 -25.67 -6.27 1.54
N TYR A 50 -24.90 -6.97 2.38
CA TYR A 50 -24.28 -8.22 1.95
C TYR A 50 -25.32 -9.32 1.74
N THR A 51 -25.03 -10.21 0.80
CA THR A 51 -25.79 -11.45 0.62
C THR A 51 -24.90 -12.59 1.11
N LEU A 52 -25.35 -13.30 2.14
CA LEU A 52 -24.66 -14.48 2.62
C LEU A 52 -24.66 -15.55 1.52
N TYR A 53 -23.49 -16.12 1.24
CA TYR A 53 -23.31 -17.17 0.25
C TYR A 53 -22.75 -18.41 0.95
N GLU A 54 -23.56 -19.47 1.04
CA GLU A 54 -23.26 -20.70 1.78
C GLU A 54 -23.07 -21.92 0.87
N VAL A 55 -22.97 -21.67 -0.45
CA VAL A 55 -22.82 -22.71 -1.47
C VAL A 55 -21.34 -22.88 -1.84
N ASP A 56 -21.03 -23.89 -2.66
CA ASP A 56 -19.67 -24.20 -3.10
C ASP A 56 -19.15 -23.30 -4.25
N ALA A 57 -17.98 -23.65 -4.76
CA ALA A 57 -17.26 -22.92 -5.82
C ALA A 57 -17.85 -23.10 -7.23
N SER A 58 -19.00 -23.77 -7.41
CA SER A 58 -19.60 -24.03 -8.72
C SER A 58 -19.98 -22.78 -9.52
N ILE A 59 -20.20 -21.64 -8.85
CA ILE A 59 -20.48 -20.34 -9.49
C ILE A 59 -19.23 -19.70 -10.14
N LEU A 60 -18.03 -20.19 -9.82
CA LEU A 60 -16.79 -19.58 -10.29
C LEU A 60 -16.64 -19.71 -11.81
N SER A 61 -16.23 -18.61 -12.44
CA SER A 61 -15.84 -18.58 -13.85
C SER A 61 -14.32 -18.49 -13.97
N GLY A 62 -13.76 -19.14 -15.00
CA GLY A 62 -12.34 -19.07 -15.32
C GLY A 62 -11.90 -17.68 -15.84
N PRO A 63 -10.59 -17.49 -16.07
CA PRO A 63 -10.07 -16.25 -16.62
C PRO A 63 -10.61 -16.01 -18.04
N THR A 64 -10.86 -14.74 -18.36
CA THR A 64 -11.19 -14.32 -19.73
C THR A 64 -9.92 -14.32 -20.59
N GLU A 65 -10.08 -14.41 -21.92
CA GLU A 65 -8.95 -14.30 -22.86
C GLU A 65 -8.15 -13.01 -22.65
N ARG A 66 -8.84 -11.88 -22.43
CA ARG A 66 -8.22 -10.59 -22.10
C ARG A 66 -7.35 -10.68 -20.84
N THR A 67 -7.86 -11.29 -19.77
CA THR A 67 -7.11 -11.49 -18.52
C THR A 67 -5.86 -12.34 -18.76
N THR A 68 -6.00 -13.42 -19.52
CA THR A 68 -4.86 -14.30 -19.85
C THR A 68 -3.79 -13.54 -20.64
N ARG A 69 -4.18 -12.73 -21.64
CA ARG A 69 -3.23 -11.92 -22.44
C ARG A 69 -2.48 -10.87 -21.63
N VAL A 70 -3.18 -10.14 -20.76
CA VAL A 70 -2.54 -9.17 -19.83
C VAL A 70 -1.55 -9.89 -18.92
N TRP A 71 -1.94 -11.05 -18.40
CA TRP A 71 -1.10 -11.86 -17.52
C TRP A 71 0.14 -12.43 -18.23
N GLU A 72 -0.02 -12.91 -19.46
CA GLU A 72 1.09 -13.40 -20.30
C GLU A 72 2.13 -12.31 -20.59
N LYS A 73 1.68 -11.08 -20.88
CA LYS A 73 2.58 -9.92 -21.05
C LYS A 73 3.41 -9.67 -19.80
N LEU A 74 2.78 -9.66 -18.62
CA LEU A 74 3.50 -9.45 -17.36
C LEU A 74 4.44 -10.62 -17.04
N LEU A 75 3.99 -11.87 -17.21
CA LEU A 75 4.79 -13.07 -16.98
C LEU A 75 6.07 -13.09 -17.84
N ALA A 76 5.99 -12.60 -19.08
CA ALA A 76 7.13 -12.54 -19.99
C ALA A 76 8.24 -11.59 -19.51
N MET A 77 7.96 -10.67 -18.58
CA MET A 77 8.95 -9.74 -18.02
C MET A 77 9.74 -10.35 -16.84
N PHE A 78 9.21 -11.36 -16.16
CA PHE A 78 9.85 -11.94 -14.97
C PHE A 78 11.19 -12.62 -15.22
N PRO A 79 11.46 -13.31 -16.35
CA PRO A 79 12.79 -13.86 -16.63
C PRO A 79 13.89 -12.80 -16.56
N GLU A 80 13.63 -11.63 -17.15
CA GLU A 80 14.56 -10.49 -17.12
C GLU A 80 14.70 -9.92 -15.69
N GLU A 81 13.59 -9.78 -14.95
CA GLU A 81 13.67 -9.33 -13.54
C GLU A 81 14.47 -10.30 -12.67
N ILE A 82 14.37 -11.61 -12.90
CA ILE A 82 15.12 -12.62 -12.14
C ILE A 82 16.63 -12.49 -12.44
N GLU A 83 17.00 -12.30 -13.70
CA GLU A 83 18.40 -12.12 -14.10
C GLU A 83 19.00 -10.83 -13.53
N ARG A 84 18.24 -9.72 -13.56
CA ARG A 84 18.69 -8.39 -13.13
C ARG A 84 18.42 -8.09 -11.66
N SER A 85 17.66 -8.94 -10.96
CA SER A 85 17.08 -8.76 -9.61
C SER A 85 16.07 -7.62 -9.45
N ILE A 86 16.18 -6.58 -10.28
CA ILE A 86 15.23 -5.46 -10.41
C ILE A 86 15.05 -5.22 -11.90
N HIS A 87 13.80 -5.23 -12.36
CA HIS A 87 13.49 -4.98 -13.77
C HIS A 87 13.83 -3.53 -14.14
N ASP A 88 13.31 -2.58 -13.37
CA ASP A 88 13.62 -1.16 -13.48
C ASP A 88 13.43 -0.45 -12.13
N VAL A 89 14.08 0.70 -11.96
CA VAL A 89 13.98 1.53 -10.77
C VAL A 89 14.07 3.00 -11.12
N ASP A 90 13.16 3.79 -10.57
CA ASP A 90 13.25 5.23 -10.65
C ASP A 90 14.30 5.78 -9.68
N VAL A 91 15.24 6.59 -10.19
CA VAL A 91 16.38 7.09 -9.40
C VAL A 91 16.24 8.55 -8.97
N SER A 92 15.26 9.27 -9.51
CA SER A 92 15.18 10.74 -9.48
C SER A 92 13.89 11.30 -8.89
N THR A 93 12.83 10.50 -8.73
CA THR A 93 11.51 10.94 -8.29
C THR A 93 11.21 10.46 -6.86
N PRO A 94 11.28 11.34 -5.85
CA PRO A 94 10.80 11.01 -4.52
C PRO A 94 9.31 10.63 -4.54
N SER A 95 8.96 9.44 -4.07
CA SER A 95 7.57 8.97 -4.14
C SER A 95 6.59 9.89 -3.39
N ARG A 96 5.52 10.25 -4.09
CA ARG A 96 4.28 10.89 -3.61
C ARG A 96 3.09 10.15 -4.22
N ILE A 97 1.87 10.49 -3.80
CA ILE A 97 0.65 9.86 -4.31
C ILE A 97 0.48 10.15 -5.82
N ASP A 98 0.77 11.37 -6.25
CA ASP A 98 0.64 11.84 -7.64
C ASP A 98 1.99 12.15 -8.31
N ALA A 99 3.08 11.54 -7.83
CA ALA A 99 4.44 11.79 -8.35
C ALA A 99 4.70 11.20 -9.75
N PHE A 100 4.00 10.14 -10.11
CA PHE A 100 4.28 9.38 -11.33
C PHE A 100 3.16 9.56 -12.36
N ALA A 101 3.55 9.54 -13.63
CA ALA A 101 2.62 9.45 -14.73
C ALA A 101 1.86 8.10 -14.70
N PRO A 102 0.70 8.01 -15.36
CA PRO A 102 -0.04 6.75 -15.48
C PRO A 102 0.80 5.64 -16.11
N GLY A 103 0.79 4.47 -15.49
CA GLY A 103 1.37 3.25 -16.03
C GLY A 103 0.30 2.20 -16.36
N CYS A 104 0.53 1.40 -17.40
CA CYS A 104 -0.34 0.30 -17.79
C CYS A 104 0.47 -0.94 -18.19
N ILE A 105 -0.13 -2.12 -18.07
CA ILE A 105 0.45 -3.37 -18.60
C ILE A 105 0.07 -3.47 -20.07
N ASP A 106 -1.20 -3.22 -20.38
CA ASP A 106 -1.74 -3.20 -21.72
C ASP A 106 -2.90 -2.18 -21.80
N PRO A 107 -2.69 -0.99 -22.37
CA PRO A 107 -3.70 0.06 -22.36
C PRO A 107 -5.00 -0.33 -23.08
N ASP A 108 -4.95 -1.28 -24.02
CA ASP A 108 -6.14 -1.74 -24.76
C ASP A 108 -6.91 -2.85 -24.01
N LEU A 109 -6.26 -3.55 -23.07
CA LEU A 109 -6.80 -4.72 -22.39
C LEU A 109 -7.02 -4.51 -20.88
N ASP A 110 -6.38 -3.52 -20.27
CA ASP A 110 -6.49 -3.25 -18.84
C ASP A 110 -7.89 -2.72 -18.50
N LEU A 111 -8.69 -3.52 -17.79
CA LEU A 111 -9.95 -3.04 -17.24
C LEU A 111 -9.77 -2.25 -15.95
N ILE A 112 -8.81 -2.68 -15.13
CA ILE A 112 -8.48 -2.05 -13.86
C ILE A 112 -7.06 -1.55 -14.01
N VAL A 113 -6.90 -0.24 -13.91
CA VAL A 113 -5.63 0.46 -14.10
C VAL A 113 -5.05 0.92 -12.77
N GLY A 114 -3.77 1.28 -12.78
CA GLY A 114 -3.05 1.79 -11.63
C GLY A 114 -1.80 0.97 -11.36
N LEU A 115 -0.65 1.55 -11.63
CA LEU A 115 0.66 1.04 -11.25
C LEU A 115 1.33 2.00 -10.25
N GLN A 116 2.32 1.51 -9.51
CA GLN A 116 3.06 2.31 -8.51
C GLN A 116 3.91 3.41 -9.17
N THR A 117 4.34 3.16 -10.41
CA THR A 117 5.13 4.06 -11.26
C THR A 117 4.49 4.10 -12.65
N ASP A 118 5.16 4.74 -13.60
CA ASP A 118 4.78 4.86 -15.00
C ASP A 118 4.95 3.56 -15.82
N ALA A 119 5.50 2.48 -15.25
CA ALA A 119 5.73 1.22 -15.97
C ALA A 119 5.58 -0.03 -15.08
N PRO A 120 5.20 -1.19 -15.66
CA PRO A 120 5.17 -2.45 -14.91
C PRO A 120 6.55 -2.85 -14.41
N LEU A 121 6.61 -3.37 -13.19
CA LEU A 121 7.83 -3.83 -12.51
C LEU A 121 8.91 -2.75 -12.27
N LYS A 122 8.64 -1.47 -12.57
CA LYS A 122 9.51 -0.35 -12.22
C LYS A 122 9.29 0.08 -10.78
N ARG A 123 10.33 0.00 -9.95
CA ARG A 123 10.28 0.32 -8.52
C ARG A 123 10.45 1.81 -8.28
N ALA A 124 9.65 2.38 -7.37
CA ALA A 124 9.83 3.74 -6.87
C ALA A 124 10.82 3.79 -5.70
N ILE A 125 11.37 4.98 -5.42
CA ILE A 125 12.18 5.25 -4.23
C ILE A 125 11.35 5.93 -3.13
N MET A 126 11.57 5.54 -1.88
CA MET A 126 10.83 6.02 -0.70
C MET A 126 11.73 6.78 0.29
N PRO A 127 12.33 7.93 -0.10
CA PRO A 127 13.43 8.57 0.63
C PRO A 127 13.08 9.16 1.98
N ASN A 128 11.81 9.44 2.26
CA ASN A 128 11.38 9.88 3.60
C ASN A 128 11.73 8.85 4.70
N GLY A 129 11.85 7.56 4.37
CA GLY A 129 12.22 6.51 5.31
C GLY A 129 13.71 6.50 5.70
N GLY A 130 14.60 6.92 4.79
CA GLY A 130 16.04 6.92 5.02
C GLY A 130 16.86 6.93 3.73
N TRP A 131 17.69 7.95 3.55
CA TRP A 131 18.49 8.10 2.32
C TRP A 131 19.59 7.04 2.21
N ARG A 132 20.28 6.70 3.31
CA ARG A 132 21.41 5.75 3.30
C ARG A 132 21.05 4.38 2.70
N MET A 133 19.86 3.88 3.02
CA MET A 133 19.39 2.59 2.47
C MET A 133 19.16 2.69 0.96
N ILE A 134 18.57 3.79 0.50
CA ILE A 134 18.28 4.02 -0.92
C ILE A 134 19.57 4.22 -1.70
N GLU A 135 20.50 5.02 -1.20
CA GLU A 135 21.81 5.22 -1.82
C GLU A 135 22.56 3.90 -1.99
N GLY A 136 22.52 3.02 -0.98
CA GLY A 136 23.07 1.67 -1.09
C GLY A 136 22.38 0.83 -2.18
N ALA A 137 21.05 0.85 -2.23
CA ALA A 137 20.26 0.09 -3.21
C ALA A 137 20.42 0.62 -4.65
N LEU A 138 20.66 1.92 -4.81
CA LEU A 138 20.83 2.57 -6.12
C LEU A 138 22.28 2.60 -6.59
N LYS A 139 23.24 2.06 -5.84
CA LYS A 139 24.68 2.15 -6.17
C LYS A 139 25.00 1.67 -7.59
N ALA A 140 24.36 0.59 -8.04
CA ALA A 140 24.52 0.05 -9.40
C ALA A 140 23.78 0.85 -10.48
N TYR A 141 22.80 1.68 -10.10
CA TYR A 141 21.91 2.42 -11.00
C TYR A 141 22.26 3.91 -11.12
N GLY A 142 23.06 4.43 -10.18
CA GLY A 142 23.45 5.84 -10.14
C GLY A 142 22.38 6.71 -9.48
N PRO A 143 22.42 6.91 -8.15
CA PRO A 143 21.44 7.73 -7.46
C PRO A 143 21.51 9.20 -7.92
N ASP A 144 20.36 9.84 -8.10
CA ASP A 144 20.30 11.24 -8.51
C ASP A 144 20.93 12.16 -7.43
N PRO A 145 21.96 12.95 -7.78
CA PRO A 145 22.59 13.89 -6.85
C PRO A 145 21.64 14.93 -6.26
N ALA A 146 20.59 15.33 -7.00
CA ALA A 146 19.59 16.29 -6.52
C ALA A 146 18.73 15.68 -5.41
N VAL A 147 18.31 14.41 -5.57
CA VAL A 147 17.57 13.68 -4.53
C VAL A 147 18.44 13.49 -3.30
N ARG A 148 19.71 13.15 -3.49
CA ARG A 148 20.69 13.09 -2.39
C ARG A 148 20.75 14.41 -1.64
N GLU A 149 20.89 15.52 -2.33
CA GLU A 149 20.97 16.84 -1.70
C GLU A 149 19.72 17.15 -0.86
N ILE A 150 18.53 16.88 -1.40
CA ILE A 150 17.27 17.07 -0.66
C ILE A 150 17.31 16.27 0.65
N TYR A 151 17.58 14.97 0.59
CA TYR A 151 17.44 14.08 1.75
C TYR A 151 18.68 13.99 2.65
N THR A 152 19.73 14.74 2.34
CA THR A 152 20.90 14.88 3.22
C THR A 152 21.07 16.29 3.79
N LYS A 153 20.46 17.31 3.17
CA LYS A 153 20.62 18.72 3.59
C LYS A 153 19.31 19.46 3.88
N LEU A 154 18.22 19.14 3.19
CA LEU A 154 16.99 19.94 3.24
C LEU A 154 15.87 19.26 4.02
N ARG A 155 15.72 17.94 3.85
CA ARG A 155 14.66 17.13 4.44
C ARG A 155 15.26 16.01 5.28
N LYS A 156 15.12 16.12 6.59
CA LYS A 156 15.48 15.04 7.53
C LYS A 156 14.65 13.79 7.25
N THR A 157 15.25 12.60 7.31
CA THR A 157 14.53 11.33 7.14
C THR A 157 14.09 10.72 8.47
N LEU A 158 13.21 9.72 8.42
CA LEU A 158 12.87 8.90 9.60
C LEU A 158 14.14 8.27 10.21
N ASN A 159 14.98 7.66 9.37
CA ASN A 159 16.24 7.06 9.81
C ASN A 159 17.11 8.06 10.58
N ASP A 160 17.33 9.27 10.05
CA ASP A 160 18.14 10.27 10.76
C ASP A 160 17.51 10.68 12.09
N GLY A 161 16.18 10.88 12.11
CA GLY A 161 15.44 11.22 13.33
C GLY A 161 15.57 10.17 14.42
N VAL A 162 15.41 8.89 14.07
CA VAL A 162 15.52 7.76 14.99
C VAL A 162 16.95 7.63 15.51
N PHE A 163 17.95 7.71 14.63
CA PHE A 163 19.34 7.56 15.04
C PHE A 163 19.85 8.74 15.87
N ASP A 164 19.36 9.97 15.66
CA ASP A 164 19.64 11.10 16.55
C ASP A 164 19.08 10.91 17.96
N ALA A 165 17.94 10.22 18.10
CA ALA A 165 17.27 9.98 19.37
C ALA A 165 17.74 8.71 20.09
N HIS A 166 18.34 7.76 19.39
CA HIS A 166 18.82 6.51 19.98
C HIS A 166 19.87 6.74 21.08
N THR A 167 19.69 6.07 22.22
CA THR A 167 20.69 6.01 23.28
C THR A 167 21.85 5.07 22.90
N SER A 168 22.98 5.19 23.60
CA SER A 168 24.10 4.26 23.45
C SER A 168 23.72 2.81 23.74
N GLU A 169 22.84 2.59 24.71
CA GLU A 169 22.32 1.27 25.08
C GLU A 169 21.49 0.65 23.95
N ILE A 170 20.54 1.39 23.37
CA ILE A 170 19.73 0.89 22.25
C ILE A 170 20.63 0.50 21.06
N ARG A 171 21.63 1.35 20.76
CA ARG A 171 22.61 1.06 19.70
C ARG A 171 23.44 -0.19 20.01
N ALA A 172 23.83 -0.39 21.26
CA ALA A 172 24.55 -1.59 21.69
C ALA A 172 23.69 -2.85 21.54
N CYS A 173 22.44 -2.83 22.01
CA CYS A 173 21.50 -3.94 21.86
C CYS A 173 21.22 -4.29 20.40
N ARG A 174 21.16 -3.29 19.52
CA ARG A 174 21.01 -3.50 18.07
C ARG A 174 22.26 -4.09 17.44
N SER A 175 23.44 -3.62 17.85
CA SER A 175 24.72 -4.07 17.30
C SER A 175 25.09 -5.47 17.77
N SER A 176 24.63 -5.88 18.96
CA SER A 176 24.84 -7.22 19.52
C SER A 176 23.78 -8.24 19.10
N GLY A 177 22.74 -7.81 18.37
CA GLY A 177 21.66 -8.70 17.92
C GLY A 177 20.59 -9.01 18.95
N ILE A 178 20.62 -8.37 20.12
CA ILE A 178 19.58 -8.53 21.15
C ILE A 178 18.24 -7.98 20.66
N ILE A 179 18.27 -6.88 19.92
CA ILE A 179 17.07 -6.30 19.28
C ILE A 179 17.39 -6.04 17.81
N THR A 180 16.80 -6.83 16.92
CA THR A 180 17.00 -6.73 15.46
C THR A 180 15.70 -6.46 14.72
N GLY A 181 15.78 -5.98 13.47
CA GLY A 181 14.60 -5.75 12.64
C GLY A 181 13.67 -4.63 13.11
N LEU A 182 14.19 -3.64 13.84
CA LEU A 182 13.40 -2.45 14.16
C LEU A 182 13.10 -1.66 12.87
N PRO A 183 11.93 -1.01 12.75
CA PRO A 183 11.57 -0.17 11.61
C PRO A 183 12.28 1.19 11.65
N ASP A 184 13.61 1.17 11.84
CA ASP A 184 14.47 2.36 11.94
C ASP A 184 15.09 2.78 10.61
N ALA A 185 14.94 1.95 9.56
CA ALA A 185 15.52 2.18 8.24
C ALA A 185 14.51 2.00 7.09
N TYR A 186 13.25 1.72 7.39
CA TYR A 186 12.18 1.49 6.41
C TYR A 186 10.80 1.84 7.00
N GLY A 187 9.77 1.87 6.15
CA GLY A 187 8.42 2.17 6.60
C GLY A 187 7.90 1.15 7.62
N ARG A 188 7.36 1.61 8.75
CA ARG A 188 6.85 0.76 9.83
C ARG A 188 5.73 -0.23 9.42
N GLY A 189 5.03 0.05 8.32
CA GLY A 189 3.89 -0.74 7.87
C GLY A 189 2.75 -0.77 8.90
N ARG A 190 2.01 -1.90 8.95
CA ARG A 190 0.98 -2.17 9.98
C ARG A 190 -0.07 -1.07 10.14
N ILE A 191 -0.46 -0.49 9.00
CA ILE A 191 -1.55 0.47 8.90
C ILE A 191 -2.44 -0.01 7.77
N ILE A 192 -3.69 -0.31 8.10
CA ILE A 192 -4.71 -0.67 7.10
C ILE A 192 -5.63 0.53 6.95
N GLY A 193 -5.46 1.27 5.85
CA GLY A 193 -6.46 2.26 5.44
C GLY A 193 -7.76 1.56 5.05
N ASP A 194 -8.91 2.11 5.42
CA ASP A 194 -10.19 1.56 4.97
C ASP A 194 -10.51 2.05 3.55
N TYR A 195 -9.87 1.44 2.54
CA TYR A 195 -9.99 1.83 1.13
C TYR A 195 -11.43 1.69 0.58
N ARG A 196 -12.26 0.89 1.23
CA ARG A 196 -13.69 0.71 0.90
C ARG A 196 -14.51 1.98 1.12
N ARG A 197 -13.97 2.96 1.84
CA ARG A 197 -14.53 4.32 1.92
C ARG A 197 -14.66 5.00 0.55
N ALA A 198 -14.08 4.43 -0.50
CA ALA A 198 -14.45 4.72 -1.89
C ALA A 198 -15.97 4.71 -2.13
N LEU A 199 -16.75 3.98 -1.32
CA LEU A 199 -18.22 4.06 -1.25
C LEU A 199 -18.77 5.50 -1.26
N TYR A 200 -18.04 6.44 -0.68
CA TYR A 200 -18.47 7.82 -0.45
C TYR A 200 -17.99 8.83 -1.51
N GLY A 201 -16.98 8.49 -2.30
CA GLY A 201 -16.22 9.47 -3.08
C GLY A 201 -15.29 10.33 -2.23
N VAL A 202 -14.25 10.88 -2.84
CA VAL A 202 -13.23 11.65 -2.12
C VAL A 202 -13.78 12.95 -1.53
N ASP A 203 -14.69 13.65 -2.21
CA ASP A 203 -15.20 14.95 -1.75
C ASP A 203 -15.93 14.82 -0.42
N ARG A 204 -16.70 13.73 -0.24
CA ARG A 204 -17.38 13.44 1.02
C ARG A 204 -16.39 13.09 2.13
N LEU A 205 -15.29 12.40 1.83
CA LEU A 205 -14.23 12.10 2.80
C LEU A 205 -13.47 13.36 3.22
N VAL A 206 -13.19 14.25 2.29
CA VAL A 206 -12.59 15.58 2.56
C VAL A 206 -13.53 16.42 3.42
N ALA A 207 -14.82 16.48 3.09
CA ALA A 207 -15.81 17.18 3.89
C ALA A 207 -15.88 16.64 5.34
N ALA A 208 -15.87 15.31 5.51
CA ALA A 208 -15.82 14.69 6.83
C ALA A 208 -14.56 15.07 7.60
N LYS A 209 -13.38 15.11 6.95
CA LYS A 209 -12.13 15.55 7.60
C LYS A 209 -12.11 17.04 7.95
N LYS A 210 -12.70 17.89 7.10
CA LYS A 210 -12.88 19.32 7.41
C LYS A 210 -13.81 19.53 8.61
N ALA A 211 -14.87 18.74 8.74
CA ALA A 211 -15.73 18.77 9.92
C ALA A 211 -14.97 18.38 11.20
N VAL A 212 -14.10 17.36 11.14
CA VAL A 212 -13.18 17.02 12.25
C VAL A 212 -12.26 18.20 12.59
N MET A 213 -11.68 18.87 11.60
CA MET A 213 -10.81 20.05 11.81
C MET A 213 -11.55 21.20 12.54
N VAL A 214 -12.84 21.40 12.26
CA VAL A 214 -13.68 22.38 12.96
C VAL A 214 -13.86 21.98 14.43
N LEU A 215 -14.16 20.70 14.70
CA LEU A 215 -14.31 20.19 16.06
C LEU A 215 -12.99 20.30 16.86
N LEU A 216 -11.86 19.96 16.26
CA LEU A 216 -10.54 20.14 16.87
C LEU A 216 -10.18 21.62 17.12
N GLY A 217 -10.95 22.57 16.58
CA GLY A 217 -10.77 24.01 16.80
C GLY A 217 -11.48 24.54 18.05
N THR A 218 -12.31 23.74 18.72
CA THR A 218 -13.06 24.18 19.91
C THR A 218 -12.27 23.98 21.21
N GLU A 219 -11.18 23.21 21.16
CA GLU A 219 -10.36 22.86 22.31
C GLU A 219 -9.12 23.77 22.46
N PRO A 220 -8.57 23.95 23.68
CA PRO A 220 -7.31 24.66 23.89
C PRO A 220 -6.13 24.01 23.13
N LEU A 221 -5.28 24.83 22.51
CA LEU A 221 -4.12 24.36 21.75
C LEU A 221 -3.06 23.73 22.67
N THR A 222 -3.00 22.40 22.66
CA THR A 222 -1.92 21.58 23.25
C THR A 222 -0.99 21.06 22.15
N VAL A 223 0.18 20.51 22.51
CA VAL A 223 1.10 19.88 21.55
C VAL A 223 0.41 18.73 20.80
N GLN A 224 -0.37 17.92 21.53
CA GLN A 224 -1.14 16.80 20.96
C GLN A 224 -2.19 17.32 19.98
N LEU A 225 -2.94 18.36 20.35
CA LEU A 225 -3.96 18.93 19.47
C LEU A 225 -3.35 19.57 18.21
N ILE A 226 -2.20 20.25 18.35
CA ILE A 226 -1.47 20.81 17.21
C ILE A 226 -1.06 19.68 16.25
N GLN A 227 -0.51 18.59 16.76
CA GLN A 227 -0.14 17.42 15.97
C GLN A 227 -1.35 16.79 15.28
N GLU A 228 -2.45 16.54 15.99
CA GLU A 228 -3.68 15.97 15.41
C GLU A 228 -4.25 16.84 14.29
N ARG A 229 -4.18 18.17 14.44
CA ARG A 229 -4.63 19.12 13.42
C ARG A 229 -3.70 19.12 12.19
N GLU A 230 -2.39 19.07 12.40
CA GLU A 230 -1.42 18.94 11.31
C GLU A 230 -1.64 17.63 10.55
N GLU A 231 -1.74 16.50 11.25
CA GLU A 231 -2.00 15.19 10.65
C GLU A 231 -3.35 15.15 9.91
N THR A 232 -4.39 15.79 10.45
CA THR A 232 -5.68 15.92 9.76
C THR A 232 -5.55 16.75 8.48
N SER A 233 -4.71 17.78 8.48
CA SER A 233 -4.42 18.57 7.28
C SER A 233 -3.67 17.76 6.23
N GLU A 234 -2.68 16.97 6.63
CA GLU A 234 -1.97 16.05 5.72
C GLU A 234 -2.93 15.01 5.12
N GLN A 235 -3.86 14.47 5.91
CA GLN A 235 -4.87 13.55 5.40
C GLN A 235 -5.80 14.20 4.37
N ILE A 236 -6.16 15.48 4.55
CA ILE A 236 -6.95 16.22 3.56
C ILE A 236 -6.13 16.41 2.27
N ARG A 237 -4.86 16.83 2.38
CA ARG A 237 -3.99 16.99 1.19
C ARG A 237 -3.80 15.67 0.45
N ALA A 238 -3.55 14.58 1.17
CA ALA A 238 -3.41 13.24 0.58
C ALA A 238 -4.67 12.77 -0.16
N LEU A 239 -5.87 13.13 0.32
CA LEU A 239 -7.12 12.85 -0.38
C LEU A 239 -7.23 13.66 -1.69
N GLU A 240 -6.79 14.91 -1.72
CA GLU A 240 -6.78 15.70 -2.96
C GLU A 240 -5.68 15.21 -3.93
N GLU A 241 -4.51 14.79 -3.43
CA GLU A 241 -3.50 14.11 -4.25
C GLU A 241 -4.03 12.80 -4.83
N LEU A 242 -4.85 12.06 -4.09
CA LEU A 242 -5.51 10.85 -4.60
C LEU A 242 -6.45 11.16 -5.77
N LYS A 243 -7.17 12.29 -5.74
CA LYS A 243 -7.97 12.77 -6.88
C LYS A 243 -7.08 13.16 -8.06
N SER A 244 -6.01 13.90 -7.81
CA SER A 244 -5.00 14.29 -8.82
C SER A 244 -4.44 13.04 -9.53
N MET A 245 -4.04 12.04 -8.75
CA MET A 245 -3.56 10.75 -9.24
C MET A 245 -4.63 10.00 -10.06
N ALA A 246 -5.88 9.93 -9.60
CA ALA A 246 -6.93 9.24 -10.36
C ALA A 246 -7.29 9.96 -11.66
N LEU A 247 -7.29 11.31 -11.63
CA LEU A 247 -7.54 12.13 -12.81
C LEU A 247 -6.46 11.97 -13.88
N SER A 248 -5.20 11.68 -13.50
CA SER A 248 -4.16 11.39 -14.50
C SER A 248 -4.45 10.11 -15.29
N TYR A 249 -5.22 9.18 -14.73
CA TYR A 249 -5.75 8.00 -15.41
C TYR A 249 -7.12 8.25 -16.08
N ASP A 250 -7.58 9.50 -16.17
CA ASP A 250 -8.90 9.90 -16.68
C ASP A 250 -10.09 9.43 -15.82
N TYR A 251 -9.89 9.20 -14.51
CA TYR A 251 -10.95 8.83 -13.57
C TYR A 251 -11.24 9.95 -12.56
N ASP A 252 -12.48 10.47 -12.59
CA ASP A 252 -12.99 11.33 -11.53
C ASP A 252 -13.57 10.48 -10.38
N ILE A 253 -12.89 10.52 -9.24
CA ILE A 253 -13.28 9.83 -7.99
C ILE A 253 -13.81 10.79 -6.92
N SER A 254 -14.15 12.04 -7.30
CA SER A 254 -14.74 13.04 -6.41
C SER A 254 -16.02 12.54 -5.75
N GLY A 255 -16.93 11.98 -6.56
CA GLY A 255 -18.19 11.39 -6.13
C GLY A 255 -18.11 9.88 -5.86
N PRO A 256 -19.17 9.31 -5.26
CA PRO A 256 -19.28 7.86 -5.10
C PRO A 256 -19.34 7.16 -6.47
N PRO A 257 -18.82 5.93 -6.60
CA PRO A 257 -18.77 5.23 -7.88
C PRO A 257 -20.19 4.97 -8.40
N ALA A 258 -20.49 5.45 -9.60
CA ALA A 258 -21.80 5.29 -10.22
C ALA A 258 -22.18 3.80 -10.42
N PRO A 259 -23.49 3.45 -10.42
CA PRO A 259 -23.91 2.09 -10.70
C PRO A 259 -23.70 1.85 -12.19
N ALA A 260 -22.84 0.89 -12.54
CA ALA A 260 -22.45 0.47 -13.89
C ALA A 260 -23.33 1.03 -15.04
N ALA A 261 -23.05 2.27 -15.46
CA ALA A 261 -23.51 2.82 -16.73
C ALA A 261 -22.34 2.71 -17.71
N LYS A 262 -22.60 2.10 -18.87
CA LYS A 262 -21.61 1.90 -19.94
C LYS A 262 -20.98 3.25 -20.33
N PRO A 263 -19.64 3.41 -20.30
CA PRO A 263 -18.98 4.55 -20.92
C PRO A 263 -18.99 4.40 -22.44
N SER A 264 -19.30 5.48 -23.14
CA SER A 264 -19.19 5.62 -24.59
C SER A 264 -17.76 6.00 -24.98
N SER A 265 -16.77 5.19 -24.66
CA SER A 265 -15.42 5.17 -25.26
C SER A 265 -14.49 4.25 -24.46
N GLY A 266 -13.97 3.20 -25.10
CA GLY A 266 -12.66 2.59 -24.80
C GLY A 266 -12.48 1.76 -23.53
N CYS A 267 -12.91 2.21 -22.35
CA CYS A 267 -12.56 1.57 -21.08
C CYS A 267 -13.81 1.24 -20.26
N THR A 268 -13.85 0.04 -19.66
CA THR A 268 -15.04 -0.45 -18.95
C THR A 268 -15.02 0.01 -17.49
N SER A 269 -16.18 0.41 -16.97
CA SER A 269 -16.41 1.13 -15.70
C SER A 269 -15.70 0.61 -14.43
N PRO A 270 -15.38 1.48 -13.45
CA PRO A 270 -14.76 1.16 -12.15
C PRO A 270 -15.58 0.24 -11.23
N THR A 271 -16.84 -0.05 -11.56
CA THR A 271 -17.76 -0.81 -10.71
C THR A 271 -17.47 -2.32 -10.63
N SER A 272 -16.64 -2.87 -11.53
CA SER A 272 -16.19 -4.28 -11.48
C SER A 272 -14.90 -4.46 -10.68
N ALA A 273 -14.02 -3.45 -10.64
CA ALA A 273 -12.71 -3.47 -9.98
C ALA A 273 -12.80 -3.54 -8.45
N GLY A 274 -13.48 -2.54 -7.88
CA GLY A 274 -13.66 -2.42 -6.44
C GLY A 274 -14.49 -3.56 -5.89
N ARG A 275 -15.40 -4.11 -6.70
CA ARG A 275 -16.25 -5.25 -6.33
C ARG A 275 -15.45 -6.55 -6.27
N ALA A 276 -14.58 -6.83 -7.23
CA ALA A 276 -13.74 -8.03 -7.21
C ALA A 276 -12.71 -8.00 -6.06
N SER A 277 -12.09 -6.84 -5.81
CA SER A 277 -11.17 -6.66 -4.68
C SER A 277 -11.89 -6.73 -3.33
N ALA A 278 -13.02 -6.02 -3.16
CA ALA A 278 -13.80 -6.05 -1.93
C ALA A 278 -14.41 -7.42 -1.64
N LEU A 279 -14.85 -8.16 -2.67
CA LEU A 279 -15.34 -9.54 -2.52
C LEU A 279 -14.22 -10.53 -2.20
N SER A 280 -12.97 -10.22 -2.52
CA SER A 280 -11.82 -11.05 -2.15
C SER A 280 -11.41 -10.79 -0.69
N VAL A 281 -11.41 -9.53 -0.26
CA VAL A 281 -11.14 -9.14 1.14
C VAL A 281 -12.28 -9.55 2.08
N ALA A 282 -13.54 -9.49 1.64
CA ALA A 282 -14.71 -9.88 2.44
C ALA A 282 -14.82 -11.39 2.71
N LYS A 283 -13.97 -12.21 2.05
CA LYS A 283 -13.86 -13.65 2.33
C LYS A 283 -12.93 -13.96 3.50
N LEU A 284 -12.23 -12.96 4.04
CA LEU A 284 -11.37 -13.12 5.22
C LEU A 284 -12.24 -13.00 6.48
N PRO A 285 -12.22 -13.99 7.38
CA PRO A 285 -12.86 -13.85 8.69
C PRO A 285 -12.20 -12.70 9.46
N TYR A 286 -13.00 -11.73 9.90
CA TYR A 286 -12.48 -10.53 10.57
C TYR A 286 -11.80 -10.83 11.92
N GLY A 287 -12.19 -11.92 12.59
CA GLY A 287 -11.53 -12.41 13.82
C GLY A 287 -10.09 -12.87 13.61
N ASP A 288 -9.69 -13.12 12.36
CA ASP A 288 -8.33 -13.54 11.99
C ASP A 288 -7.45 -12.33 11.60
N ALA A 289 -7.98 -11.11 11.71
CA ALA A 289 -7.34 -9.86 11.27
C ALA A 289 -7.23 -8.83 12.42
N GLU A 290 -6.99 -9.29 13.64
CA GLU A 290 -6.60 -8.45 14.77
C GLU A 290 -5.12 -8.04 14.58
N ASP A 291 -4.85 -6.75 14.34
CA ASP A 291 -3.50 -6.29 13.97
C ASP A 291 -2.59 -6.22 15.20
N GLY A 292 -1.77 -7.26 15.39
CA GLY A 292 -0.77 -7.35 16.45
C GLY A 292 0.63 -6.88 16.03
N VAL A 293 1.39 -6.35 17.00
CA VAL A 293 2.83 -6.08 16.86
C VAL A 293 3.57 -7.41 16.63
N SER A 294 4.39 -7.48 15.58
CA SER A 294 5.11 -8.71 15.23
C SER A 294 6.51 -8.72 15.84
N LEU A 295 6.79 -9.67 16.73
CA LEU A 295 8.14 -9.97 17.18
C LEU A 295 8.83 -10.84 16.13
N THR A 296 9.93 -10.37 15.53
CA THR A 296 10.76 -11.20 14.65
C THR A 296 12.09 -11.46 15.34
N GLY A 297 12.43 -12.74 15.51
CA GLY A 297 13.67 -13.17 16.16
C GLY A 297 14.36 -14.28 15.38
N THR A 298 15.69 -14.28 15.39
CA THR A 298 16.50 -15.38 14.88
C THR A 298 17.21 -16.06 16.04
N ILE A 299 17.14 -17.39 16.09
CA ILE A 299 17.74 -18.22 17.13
C ILE A 299 18.57 -19.30 16.45
N THR A 300 19.79 -19.54 16.91
CA THR A 300 20.60 -20.64 16.38
C THR A 300 20.10 -21.98 16.92
N PRO A 301 20.19 -23.08 16.15
CA PRO A 301 19.76 -24.40 16.62
C PRO A 301 20.42 -24.81 17.95
N ASP A 302 21.69 -24.49 18.15
CA ASP A 302 22.43 -24.81 19.37
C ASP A 302 21.95 -24.03 20.61
N ALA A 303 21.41 -22.81 20.42
CA ALA A 303 20.82 -22.04 21.50
C ALA A 303 19.49 -22.65 22.00
N LEU A 304 18.81 -23.45 21.18
CA LEU A 304 17.58 -24.15 21.54
C LEU A 304 17.83 -25.51 22.22
N GLY A 305 19.05 -26.06 22.19
CA GLY A 305 19.35 -27.35 22.81
C GLY A 305 20.35 -28.18 22.01
N ARG A 306 20.87 -29.25 22.62
CA ARG A 306 21.87 -30.13 22.01
C ARG A 306 21.24 -31.28 21.24
N THR A 307 20.02 -31.67 21.59
CA THR A 307 19.26 -32.70 20.87
C THR A 307 18.09 -32.09 20.09
N PRO A 308 17.63 -32.75 19.01
CA PRO A 308 16.40 -32.32 18.31
C PRO A 308 15.19 -32.21 19.24
N GLU A 309 15.05 -33.12 20.19
CA GLU A 309 13.94 -33.15 21.15
C GLU A 309 13.99 -31.94 22.10
N GLU A 310 15.17 -31.60 22.61
CA GLU A 310 15.37 -30.39 23.42
C GLU A 310 15.04 -29.12 22.64
N ARG A 311 15.48 -29.04 21.38
CA ARG A 311 15.24 -27.87 20.52
C ARG A 311 13.76 -27.64 20.26
N ILE A 312 13.01 -28.70 19.98
CA ILE A 312 11.55 -28.64 19.79
C ILE A 312 10.88 -28.20 21.08
N ALA A 313 11.22 -28.82 22.21
CA ALA A 313 10.62 -28.51 23.50
C ALA A 313 10.87 -27.05 23.92
N ASN A 314 12.10 -26.56 23.78
CA ASN A 314 12.46 -25.20 24.15
C ASN A 314 11.84 -24.16 23.22
N LEU A 315 11.82 -24.39 21.90
CA LEU A 315 11.14 -23.47 20.97
C LEU A 315 9.63 -23.40 21.26
N SER A 316 9.00 -24.55 21.50
CA SER A 316 7.58 -24.62 21.86
C SER A 316 7.32 -23.85 23.15
N GLY A 317 8.17 -24.03 24.18
CA GLY A 317 8.08 -23.27 25.43
C GLY A 317 8.23 -21.75 25.27
N VAL A 318 9.08 -21.29 24.34
CA VAL A 318 9.18 -19.86 24.00
C VAL A 318 7.90 -19.34 23.36
N LEU A 319 7.33 -20.08 22.41
CA LEU A 319 6.08 -19.71 21.76
C LEU A 319 4.90 -19.71 22.76
N ASP A 320 4.80 -20.75 23.58
CA ASP A 320 3.78 -20.88 24.62
C ASP A 320 3.88 -19.74 25.63
N GLY A 321 5.09 -19.42 26.11
CA GLY A 321 5.33 -18.31 27.04
C GLY A 321 5.00 -16.94 26.44
N PHE A 322 5.34 -16.73 25.17
CA PHE A 322 5.00 -15.49 24.44
C PHE A 322 3.48 -15.33 24.31
N THR A 323 2.77 -16.36 23.86
CA THR A 323 1.32 -16.32 23.69
C THR A 323 0.57 -16.25 25.03
N ALA A 324 1.04 -16.95 26.06
CA ALA A 324 0.48 -16.84 27.41
C ALA A 324 0.65 -15.45 28.05
N SER A 325 1.57 -14.64 27.52
CA SER A 325 1.82 -13.25 27.95
C SER A 325 1.12 -12.23 27.05
N ASP A 326 0.00 -12.62 26.43
CA ASP A 326 -0.76 -11.82 25.45
C ASP A 326 0.02 -11.43 24.18
N GLY A 327 1.14 -12.12 23.90
CA GLY A 327 1.90 -11.97 22.66
C GLY A 327 1.14 -12.53 21.46
N PHE A 328 0.88 -11.70 20.45
CA PHE A 328 -0.05 -12.04 19.36
C PHE A 328 0.62 -12.65 18.13
N HIS A 329 1.76 -12.11 17.68
CA HIS A 329 2.39 -12.51 16.42
C HIS A 329 3.91 -12.59 16.56
N MET A 330 4.47 -13.80 16.36
CA MET A 330 5.91 -14.06 16.41
C MET A 330 6.39 -14.76 15.13
N ASN A 331 7.47 -14.25 14.54
CA ASN A 331 8.20 -14.87 13.44
C ASN A 331 9.56 -15.36 13.95
N VAL A 332 9.79 -16.66 13.91
CA VAL A 332 11.05 -17.28 14.36
C VAL A 332 11.82 -17.83 13.17
N ASN A 333 13.06 -17.38 13.03
CA ASN A 333 14.05 -18.04 12.19
C ASN A 333 14.89 -18.97 13.07
N VAL A 334 14.94 -20.27 12.76
CA VAL A 334 15.85 -21.22 13.42
C VAL A 334 16.93 -21.62 12.42
N LEU A 335 17.99 -20.83 12.34
CA LEU A 335 19.02 -20.94 11.31
C LEU A 335 20.39 -20.58 11.93
N ASP A 336 21.47 -21.07 11.34
CA ASP A 336 22.84 -20.63 11.65
C ASP A 336 23.53 -20.05 10.40
N GLU A 337 24.64 -19.35 10.62
CA GLU A 337 25.43 -18.74 9.56
C GLU A 337 25.92 -19.80 8.55
N ALA A 338 26.32 -20.98 9.03
CA ALA A 338 26.79 -22.07 8.19
C ALA A 338 25.72 -22.56 7.21
N THR A 339 24.46 -22.64 7.62
CA THR A 339 23.32 -23.00 6.77
C THR A 339 23.10 -21.97 5.68
N LEU A 340 23.25 -20.68 5.99
CA LEU A 340 23.13 -19.61 5.01
C LEU A 340 24.30 -19.61 4.03
N GLN A 341 25.53 -19.79 4.51
CA GLN A 341 26.72 -19.92 3.66
C GLN A 341 26.63 -21.15 2.75
N ASP A 342 26.20 -22.30 3.28
CA ASP A 342 25.99 -23.52 2.50
C ASP A 342 24.85 -23.38 1.50
N ALA A 343 23.86 -22.52 1.74
CA ALA A 343 22.80 -22.23 0.79
C ALA A 343 23.21 -21.32 -0.37
N MET A 344 24.39 -20.70 -0.30
CA MET A 344 24.90 -19.77 -1.33
C MET A 344 25.63 -20.48 -2.47
N GLU A 345 26.20 -21.67 -2.24
CA GLU A 345 26.97 -22.40 -3.26
C GLU A 345 26.06 -23.29 -4.14
N PRO A 346 25.09 -24.08 -3.61
CA PRO A 346 24.10 -24.81 -4.38
C PRO A 346 22.66 -24.35 -4.01
N PRO A 347 22.12 -23.31 -4.66
CA PRO A 347 20.77 -22.79 -4.36
C PRO A 347 19.67 -23.86 -4.49
N GLU A 348 19.88 -24.84 -5.37
CA GLU A 348 18.99 -25.97 -5.64
C GLU A 348 18.82 -26.92 -4.44
N LYS A 349 19.78 -26.93 -3.51
CA LYS A 349 19.72 -27.73 -2.27
C LYS A 349 18.71 -27.15 -1.28
N TYR A 350 18.39 -25.86 -1.40
CA TYR A 350 17.54 -25.10 -0.47
C TYR A 350 16.43 -24.31 -1.20
N PRO A 351 15.62 -24.94 -2.06
CA PRO A 351 14.73 -24.25 -3.00
C PRO A 351 13.62 -23.42 -2.33
N ARG A 352 13.39 -23.64 -1.02
CA ARG A 352 12.35 -22.98 -0.21
C ARG A 352 12.90 -22.23 0.99
N LEU A 353 14.23 -22.09 1.12
CA LEU A 353 14.83 -21.41 2.26
C LEU A 353 14.38 -19.95 2.30
N THR A 354 13.53 -19.65 3.27
CA THR A 354 12.90 -18.35 3.42
C THR A 354 13.30 -17.79 4.78
N ILE A 355 13.84 -16.58 4.78
CA ILE A 355 14.17 -15.86 6.00
C ILE A 355 13.07 -14.84 6.27
N LYS A 356 12.57 -14.83 7.51
CA LYS A 356 11.67 -13.79 7.99
C LYS A 356 12.49 -12.60 8.42
N VAL A 357 12.26 -11.44 7.80
CA VAL A 357 12.76 -10.16 8.26
C VAL A 357 11.56 -9.38 8.77
N SER A 358 11.74 -8.52 9.77
CA SER A 358 10.62 -7.78 10.34
C SER A 358 9.82 -7.03 9.26
N GLY A 359 8.56 -7.45 9.06
CA GLY A 359 7.63 -6.89 8.08
C GLY A 359 7.55 -7.60 6.72
N TYR A 360 8.43 -8.54 6.37
CA TYR A 360 8.37 -9.28 5.09
C TYR A 360 9.17 -10.60 5.10
N ALA A 361 8.86 -11.51 4.17
CA ALA A 361 9.61 -12.76 4.00
C ALA A 361 10.46 -12.70 2.74
N VAL A 362 11.71 -13.15 2.83
CA VAL A 362 12.65 -13.17 1.71
C VAL A 362 12.99 -14.60 1.38
N ASN A 363 12.87 -14.98 0.11
CA ASN A 363 13.44 -16.23 -0.36
C ASN A 363 14.96 -16.05 -0.48
N PHE A 364 15.72 -16.69 0.41
CA PHE A 364 17.15 -16.45 0.60
C PHE A 364 17.97 -16.80 -0.64
N ILE A 365 17.61 -17.86 -1.35
CA ILE A 365 18.30 -18.28 -2.58
C ILE A 365 18.06 -17.34 -3.77
N ARG A 366 17.20 -16.32 -3.62
CA ARG A 366 16.96 -15.27 -4.61
C ARG A 366 17.71 -13.97 -4.29
N LEU A 367 18.52 -13.95 -3.22
CA LEU A 367 19.32 -12.79 -2.85
C LEU A 367 20.59 -12.71 -3.70
N THR A 368 20.93 -11.50 -4.16
CA THR A 368 22.22 -11.25 -4.80
C THR A 368 23.35 -11.28 -3.79
N ARG A 369 24.59 -11.44 -4.25
CA ARG A 369 25.78 -11.38 -3.39
C ARG A 369 25.92 -10.06 -2.62
N GLU A 370 25.36 -8.97 -3.12
CA GLU A 370 25.35 -7.67 -2.43
C GLU A 370 24.24 -7.58 -1.36
N GLN A 371 23.14 -8.33 -1.52
CA GLN A 371 22.04 -8.43 -0.54
C GLN A 371 22.34 -9.40 0.62
N LEU A 372 23.50 -10.06 0.59
CA LEU A 372 24.00 -10.93 1.66
C LEU A 372 24.35 -10.19 2.96
N ASP A 373 24.29 -8.86 2.97
CA ASP A 373 24.31 -8.07 4.21
C ASP A 373 23.21 -8.51 5.19
N VAL A 374 22.16 -9.19 4.71
CA VAL A 374 21.19 -9.87 5.58
C VAL A 374 21.87 -10.87 6.53
N ILE A 375 22.91 -11.60 6.10
CA ILE A 375 23.65 -12.54 6.95
C ILE A 375 24.34 -11.76 8.06
N ASN A 376 25.08 -10.70 7.73
CA ASN A 376 25.80 -9.87 8.71
C ASN A 376 24.87 -9.11 9.67
N ARG A 377 23.64 -8.81 9.23
CA ARG A 377 22.58 -8.22 10.08
C ARG A 377 21.84 -9.24 10.95
N THR A 378 21.87 -10.52 10.55
CA THR A 378 21.14 -11.61 11.23
C THR A 378 22.04 -12.39 12.18
N PHE A 379 23.32 -12.53 11.83
CA PHE A 379 24.34 -13.22 12.60
C PHE A 379 25.47 -12.23 12.90
N HIS A 380 25.57 -11.85 14.18
CA HIS A 380 26.66 -11.01 14.66
C HIS A 380 27.84 -11.92 14.99
N GLY A 381 29.00 -11.68 14.36
CA GLY A 381 30.23 -12.40 14.66
C GLY A 381 30.57 -12.32 16.15
N SER A 382 31.10 -13.40 16.70
CA SER A 382 31.47 -13.54 18.12
C SER A 382 32.27 -12.34 18.63
N LEU A 383 31.88 -11.84 19.80
CA LEU A 383 32.61 -10.88 20.65
C LEU A 383 34.10 -11.23 20.82
#